data_AF-A0A1R3V7X9-F1
#
_entry.id   AF-A0A1R3V7X9-F1
#
_cell.length_a   1.000
_cell.length_b   1.000
_cell.length_c   1.000
_cell.angle_alpha   90.00
_cell.angle_beta   90.00
_cell.angle_gamma   90.00
#
_symmetry.space_group_name_H-M   'P 1'
#
loop_
_entity.id
_entity.type
_entity.pdbx_description
1 polymer ?
#
loop_
_entity_poly.entity_id
_entity_poly.type
_entity_poly.pdbx_seq_one_letter_code
_entity_poly.pdbx_strand_id
1 'polypeptide(L)'
;MLTEAQKDKWHKDGYVTLKRFFDPAAVERTSSFVDDVSGWDVSDDKWMLWLEKTTESRKITSKAKNFLDFHDPLRNLLLEDQRITSSVEELLDGESRRLKELLIYIIPTAGAIARIRILHKLPDRMVHSIVAP
;
A
#
# COMPACT_ATOMS: atom_id res chain seq x y z
N MET A 1 11.05 15.40 4.42
CA MET A 1 11.81 15.12 5.64
C MET A 1 10.86 15.07 6.82
N LEU A 2 11.08 14.11 7.70
CA LEU A 2 10.27 13.93 8.90
C LEU A 2 10.67 14.97 9.97
N THR A 3 9.69 15.42 10.76
CA THR A 3 10.00 16.26 11.92
C THR A 3 10.47 15.41 13.09
N GLU A 4 11.22 16.01 14.02
CA GLU A 4 11.64 15.30 15.24
C GLU A 4 10.43 14.78 16.04
N ALA A 5 9.34 15.55 16.10
CA ALA A 5 8.10 15.09 16.73
C ALA A 5 7.48 13.86 16.03
N GLN A 6 7.68 13.69 14.73
CA GLN A 6 7.23 12.51 13.98
C GLN A 6 8.11 11.29 14.28
N LYS A 7 9.43 11.48 14.41
CA LYS A 7 10.38 10.43 14.81
C LYS A 7 10.14 9.97 16.24
N ASP A 8 9.98 10.92 17.17
CA ASP A 8 9.66 10.62 18.58
C ASP A 8 8.36 9.82 18.69
N LYS A 9 7.33 10.20 17.92
CA LYS A 9 6.07 9.46 17.87
C LYS A 9 6.28 8.04 17.34
N TRP A 10 7.06 7.87 16.28
CA TRP A 10 7.39 6.56 15.74
C TRP A 10 8.07 5.66 16.76
N HIS A 11 9.12 6.14 17.43
CA HIS A 11 9.84 5.37 18.46
C HIS A 11 8.95 5.03 19.66
N LYS A 12 8.05 5.93 20.04
CA LYS A 12 7.16 5.73 21.19
C LYS A 12 5.99 4.80 20.90
N ASP A 13 5.31 5.02 19.77
CA ASP A 13 4.02 4.41 19.48
C ASP A 13 4.12 3.26 18.47
N GLY A 14 5.26 3.11 17.77
CA GLY A 14 5.45 2.13 16.70
C GLY A 14 4.75 2.49 15.39
N TYR A 15 4.19 3.70 15.29
CA TYR A 15 3.57 4.21 14.07
C TYR A 15 3.62 5.74 14.00
N VAL A 16 3.60 6.28 12.78
CA VAL A 16 3.47 7.72 12.52
C VAL A 16 2.57 7.95 11.31
N THR A 17 1.77 9.01 11.35
CA THR A 17 0.90 9.41 10.23
C THR A 17 1.47 10.64 9.56
N LEU A 18 1.74 10.54 8.25
CA LEU A 18 2.24 11.64 7.43
C LEU A 18 1.07 12.25 6.65
N LYS A 19 0.56 13.38 7.12
CA LYS A 19 -0.55 14.09 6.45
C LYS A 19 -0.02 14.81 5.21
N ARG A 20 -0.83 14.84 4.14
CA ARG A 20 -0.49 15.50 2.86
C ARG A 20 0.86 15.02 2.31
N PHE A 21 1.16 13.74 2.50
CA PHE A 21 2.39 13.10 2.01
C PHE A 21 2.46 13.08 0.48
N PHE A 22 1.29 12.92 -0.15
CA PHE A 22 1.06 13.19 -1.57
C PHE A 22 0.26 14.48 -1.71
N ASP A 23 0.53 15.22 -2.79
CA ASP A 23 -0.29 16.36 -3.18
C ASP A 23 -1.67 15.89 -3.67
N PRO A 24 -2.69 16.78 -3.73
CA PRO A 24 -4.04 16.39 -4.14
C PRO A 24 -4.12 15.74 -5.52
N ALA A 25 -3.30 16.17 -6.49
CA ALA A 25 -3.30 15.61 -7.83
C ALA A 25 -2.69 14.20 -7.85
N ALA A 26 -1.66 13.95 -7.05
CA ALA A 26 -1.09 12.62 -6.86
C ALA A 26 -2.08 11.67 -6.15
N VAL A 27 -2.85 12.17 -5.17
CA VAL A 27 -3.92 11.40 -4.52
C VAL A 27 -5.00 11.01 -5.54
N GLU A 28 -5.49 11.96 -6.34
CA GLU A 28 -6.49 11.70 -7.38
C GLU A 28 -6.01 10.65 -8.40
N ARG A 29 -4.78 10.82 -8.92
CA ARG A 29 -4.17 9.82 -9.82
C ARG A 29 -4.02 8.45 -9.16
N THR A 30 -3.65 8.41 -7.88
CA THR A 30 -3.55 7.15 -7.13
C THR A 30 -4.91 6.46 -7.09
N SER A 31 -5.99 7.19 -6.80
CA SER A 31 -7.36 6.66 -6.82
C SER A 31 -7.73 6.11 -8.19
N SER A 32 -7.46 6.85 -9.28
CA SER A 32 -7.74 6.37 -10.63
C SER A 32 -6.97 5.11 -11.01
N PHE A 33 -5.69 5.01 -10.65
CA PHE A 33 -4.89 3.82 -10.92
C PHE A 33 -5.32 2.62 -10.07
N VAL A 34 -5.71 2.86 -8.82
CA VAL A 34 -6.25 1.81 -7.95
C VAL A 34 -7.60 1.29 -8.47
N ASP A 35 -8.42 2.16 -9.06
CA ASP A 35 -9.65 1.77 -9.74
C ASP A 35 -9.38 0.94 -11.00
N ASP A 36 -8.39 1.33 -11.82
CA ASP A 36 -7.94 0.54 -12.97
C ASP A 36 -7.50 -0.87 -12.58
N VAL A 37 -6.63 -1.00 -11.57
CA VAL A 37 -6.16 -2.30 -11.04
C VAL A 37 -7.33 -3.17 -10.54
N SER A 38 -8.43 -2.55 -10.10
CA SER A 38 -9.59 -3.30 -9.60
C SER A 38 -10.31 -4.07 -10.71
N GLY A 39 -10.23 -3.58 -11.94
CA GLY A 39 -10.85 -4.13 -13.14
C GLY A 39 -9.97 -5.12 -13.91
N TRP A 40 -8.75 -5.39 -13.44
CA TRP A 40 -7.87 -6.34 -14.09
C TRP A 40 -8.43 -7.77 -14.07
N ASP A 41 -8.20 -8.51 -15.14
CA ASP A 41 -8.48 -9.94 -15.19
C ASP A 41 -7.49 -10.73 -14.32
N VAL A 42 -7.88 -11.95 -13.93
CA VAL A 42 -6.96 -12.88 -13.26
C VAL A 42 -5.84 -13.25 -14.24
N SER A 43 -4.61 -13.25 -13.72
CA SER A 43 -3.42 -13.67 -14.46
C SER A 43 -2.74 -14.84 -13.75
N ASP A 44 -2.11 -15.72 -14.52
CA ASP A 44 -1.39 -16.89 -14.01
C ASP A 44 0.04 -16.55 -13.59
N ASP A 45 0.65 -15.49 -14.15
CA ASP A 45 2.08 -15.21 -14.03
C ASP A 45 2.44 -13.75 -13.67
N LYS A 46 1.47 -12.84 -13.65
CA LYS A 46 1.74 -11.40 -13.42
C LYS A 46 1.43 -10.97 -11.99
N TRP A 47 0.15 -10.89 -11.68
CA TRP A 47 -0.35 -10.39 -10.40
C TRP A 47 -1.28 -11.40 -9.77
N MET A 48 -1.53 -11.25 -8.47
CA MET A 48 -2.48 -12.08 -7.75
C MET A 48 -3.69 -11.25 -7.36
N LEU A 49 -4.89 -11.66 -7.80
CA LEU A 49 -6.16 -11.07 -7.38
C LEU A 49 -6.89 -12.00 -6.42
N TRP A 50 -7.42 -11.44 -5.34
CA TRP A 50 -8.41 -12.11 -4.50
C TRP A 50 -9.77 -11.53 -4.84
N LEU A 51 -10.73 -12.41 -5.12
CA LEU A 51 -12.08 -12.03 -5.47
C LEU A 51 -13.03 -12.33 -4.32
N GLU A 52 -13.95 -11.41 -4.06
CA GLU A 52 -15.07 -11.60 -3.16
C GLU A 52 -16.38 -11.63 -3.93
N LYS A 53 -17.39 -12.25 -3.33
CA LYS A 53 -18.76 -12.22 -3.83
C LYS A 53 -19.53 -11.15 -3.08
N THR A 54 -20.16 -10.24 -3.82
CA THR A 54 -21.16 -9.33 -3.25
C THR A 54 -22.39 -10.10 -2.80
N THR A 55 -23.27 -9.44 -2.05
CA THR A 55 -24.62 -9.93 -1.74
C THR A 55 -25.44 -10.30 -2.99
N GLU A 56 -25.13 -9.68 -4.13
CA GLU A 56 -25.75 -9.93 -5.43
C GLU A 56 -24.99 -10.96 -6.28
N SER A 57 -24.08 -11.74 -5.68
CA SER A 57 -23.28 -12.78 -6.35
C SER A 57 -22.34 -12.28 -7.46
N ARG A 58 -22.05 -10.97 -7.51
CA ARG A 58 -21.02 -10.43 -8.43
C ARG A 58 -19.63 -10.69 -7.83
N LYS A 59 -18.67 -11.08 -8.67
CA LYS A 59 -17.26 -11.17 -8.27
C LYS A 59 -16.62 -9.81 -8.38
N ILE A 60 -15.95 -9.37 -7.32
CA ILE A 60 -15.26 -8.10 -7.23
C ILE A 60 -13.85 -8.33 -6.67
N THR A 61 -12.87 -7.57 -7.12
CA THR A 61 -11.51 -7.63 -6.58
C THR A 61 -11.48 -7.05 -5.17
N SER A 62 -11.07 -7.85 -4.18
CA SER A 62 -10.91 -7.38 -2.80
C SER A 62 -9.45 -7.15 -2.41
N LYS A 63 -8.50 -7.81 -3.08
CA LYS A 63 -7.07 -7.58 -2.90
C LYS A 63 -6.30 -7.79 -4.19
N ALA A 64 -5.20 -7.06 -4.36
CA ALA A 64 -4.21 -7.29 -5.40
C ALA A 64 -2.79 -7.34 -4.81
N LYS A 65 -1.92 -8.23 -5.33
CA LYS A 65 -0.48 -8.28 -5.02
C LYS A 65 0.33 -8.42 -6.31
N ASN A 66 1.62 -8.08 -6.23
CA ASN A 66 2.57 -8.15 -7.35
C ASN A 66 2.09 -7.34 -8.57
N PHE A 67 1.43 -6.20 -8.34
CA PHE A 67 0.78 -5.41 -9.39
C PHE A 67 1.63 -4.23 -9.85
N LEU A 68 2.55 -3.72 -9.02
CA LEU A 68 3.31 -2.51 -9.35
C LEU A 68 4.27 -2.74 -10.53
N ASP A 69 4.79 -3.95 -10.67
CA ASP A 69 5.69 -4.29 -11.77
C ASP A 69 4.96 -4.30 -13.13
N PHE A 70 3.62 -4.31 -13.13
CA PHE A 70 2.76 -4.31 -14.32
C PHE A 70 1.91 -3.05 -14.48
N HIS A 71 2.09 -2.05 -13.60
CA HIS A 71 1.40 -0.76 -13.68
C HIS A 71 2.39 0.39 -13.55
N ASP A 72 3.16 0.65 -14.63
CA ASP A 72 4.22 1.67 -14.66
C ASP A 72 3.79 3.05 -14.12
N PRO A 73 2.60 3.60 -14.47
CA PRO A 73 2.21 4.92 -13.95
C PRO A 73 2.08 4.97 -12.42
N LEU A 74 1.50 3.94 -11.80
CA LEU A 74 1.32 3.84 -10.36
C LEU A 74 2.65 3.55 -9.67
N ARG A 75 3.48 2.68 -10.25
CA ARG A 75 4.84 2.42 -9.75
C ARG A 75 5.66 3.71 -9.72
N ASN A 76 5.67 4.45 -10.82
CA ASN A 76 6.42 5.70 -10.93
C ASN A 76 5.90 6.74 -9.95
N LEU A 77 4.57 6.95 -9.90
CA LEU A 77 3.94 7.89 -8.96
C LEU A 77 4.33 7.61 -7.50
N LEU A 78 4.41 6.34 -7.09
CA LEU A 78 4.69 5.96 -5.71
C LEU A 78 6.18 5.92 -5.38
N LEU A 79 7.04 5.53 -6.33
CA LEU A 79 8.42 5.12 -6.03
C LEU A 79 9.50 5.96 -6.72
N GLU A 80 9.21 6.66 -7.81
CA GLU A 80 10.24 7.31 -8.63
C GLU A 80 11.00 8.38 -7.86
N ASP A 81 10.29 9.20 -7.07
CA ASP A 81 10.89 10.28 -6.29
C ASP A 81 11.50 9.86 -4.95
N GLN A 82 11.50 8.55 -4.67
CA GLN A 82 12.05 7.94 -3.45
C GLN A 82 11.45 8.44 -2.14
N ARG A 83 10.36 9.23 -2.13
CA ARG A 83 9.85 9.83 -0.89
C ARG A 83 9.44 8.79 0.15
N ILE A 84 8.87 7.66 -0.31
CA ILE A 84 8.50 6.54 0.55
C ILE A 84 9.76 5.89 1.11
N THR A 85 10.70 5.51 0.24
CA THR A 85 11.97 4.88 0.61
C THR A 85 12.71 5.73 1.64
N SER A 86 12.97 7.00 1.33
CA SER A 86 13.69 7.90 2.23
C SER A 86 12.98 8.11 3.57
N SER A 87 11.65 8.17 3.59
CA SER A 87 10.91 8.28 4.85
C SER A 87 11.02 7.00 5.69
N VAL A 88 11.02 5.83 5.06
CA VAL A 88 11.18 4.55 5.74
C VAL A 88 12.59 4.39 6.29
N GLU A 89 13.61 4.75 5.50
CA GLU A 89 15.01 4.68 5.90
C GLU A 89 15.34 5.67 7.03
N GLU A 90 14.74 6.86 7.01
CA GLU A 90 14.83 7.84 8.10
C GLU A 90 14.17 7.34 9.40
N LEU A 91 13.13 6.49 9.32
CA LEU A 91 12.49 5.88 10.51
C LEU A 91 13.18 4.61 11.00
N LEU A 92 13.95 3.94 10.13
CA LEU A 92 14.66 2.71 10.43
C LEU A 92 16.14 2.93 10.80
N ASP A 93 16.65 4.15 10.63
CA ASP A 93 18.07 4.47 10.72
C ASP A 93 18.94 3.52 9.87
N GLY A 94 18.47 3.20 8.66
CA GLY A 94 19.16 2.25 7.79
C GLY A 94 18.48 1.99 6.45
N GLU A 95 19.18 1.28 5.57
CA GLU A 95 18.72 0.93 4.23
C GLU A 95 17.47 0.04 4.26
N SER A 96 16.61 0.23 3.26
CA SER A 96 15.37 -0.53 3.11
C SER A 96 15.24 -1.16 1.73
N ARG A 97 14.44 -2.23 1.64
CA ARG A 97 14.04 -2.85 0.37
C ARG A 97 12.57 -3.20 0.40
N ARG A 98 11.86 -2.95 -0.71
CA ARG A 98 10.47 -3.36 -0.88
C ARG A 98 10.39 -4.89 -0.89
N LEU A 99 9.76 -5.46 0.14
CA LEU A 99 9.54 -6.90 0.21
C LEU A 99 8.29 -7.35 -0.57
N LYS A 100 7.22 -6.55 -0.47
CA LYS A 100 5.92 -6.83 -1.10
C LYS A 100 5.09 -5.57 -1.22
N GLU A 101 4.20 -5.55 -2.19
CA GLU A 101 3.06 -4.65 -2.28
C GLU A 101 1.75 -5.41 -2.08
N LEU A 102 0.75 -4.70 -1.57
CA LEU A 102 -0.59 -5.22 -1.35
C LEU A 102 -1.58 -4.07 -1.44
N LEU A 103 -2.57 -4.23 -2.30
CA LEU A 103 -3.75 -3.38 -2.38
C LEU A 103 -4.91 -4.10 -1.70
N ILE A 104 -5.69 -3.37 -0.91
CA ILE A 104 -6.87 -3.90 -0.20
C ILE A 104 -8.04 -2.97 -0.48
N TYR A 105 -9.09 -3.50 -1.08
CA TYR A 105 -10.35 -2.80 -1.26
C TYR A 105 -11.26 -3.13 -0.07
N ILE A 106 -11.71 -2.09 0.64
CA ILE A 106 -12.73 -2.23 1.68
C ILE A 106 -14.07 -1.89 1.03
N ILE A 107 -14.84 -2.93 0.68
CA ILE A 107 -16.08 -2.78 -0.05
C ILE A 107 -17.24 -2.96 0.93
N PRO A 108 -18.11 -1.94 1.15
CA PRO A 108 -19.16 -1.98 2.18
C PRO A 108 -20.13 -3.15 2.06
N THR A 109 -20.36 -3.64 0.83
CA THR A 109 -21.27 -4.74 0.52
C THR A 109 -20.58 -6.12 0.52
N ALA A 110 -19.27 -6.15 0.76
CA ALA A 110 -18.47 -7.36 0.85
C ALA A 110 -18.02 -7.59 2.30
N GLY A 111 -17.90 -8.86 2.69
CA GLY A 111 -17.69 -9.24 4.10
C GLY A 111 -16.26 -9.08 4.62
N ALA A 112 -15.29 -8.61 3.81
CA ALA A 112 -13.91 -8.58 4.24
C ALA A 112 -13.57 -7.42 5.19
N ILE A 113 -13.00 -7.82 6.32
CA ILE A 113 -12.29 -6.94 7.24
C ILE A 113 -10.80 -7.00 6.88
N ALA A 114 -10.18 -5.85 6.64
CA ALA A 114 -8.74 -5.75 6.47
C ALA A 114 -8.03 -6.10 7.79
N ARG A 115 -7.51 -7.32 7.91
CA ARG A 115 -6.61 -7.69 9.01
C ARG A 115 -5.16 -7.59 8.53
N ILE A 116 -4.45 -6.60 9.02
CA ILE A 116 -2.99 -6.54 8.87
C ILE A 116 -2.42 -7.68 9.72
N ARG A 117 -1.85 -8.70 9.06
CA ARG A 117 -1.16 -9.79 9.72
C ARG A 117 0.33 -9.67 9.39
N ILE A 118 1.16 -9.52 10.42
CA ILE A 118 2.60 -9.60 10.30
C ILE A 118 2.92 -11.06 9.94
N LEU A 119 3.12 -11.32 8.65
CA LEU A 119 3.31 -12.67 8.13
C LEU A 119 4.77 -13.14 8.31
N HIS A 120 5.71 -12.20 8.30
CA HIS A 120 7.13 -12.47 8.44
C HIS A 120 7.57 -11.96 9.81
N LYS A 121 7.95 -12.88 10.70
CA LYS A 121 8.60 -12.54 11.97
C LYS A 121 10.07 -12.23 11.72
N LEU A 122 10.34 -11.16 10.97
CA LEU A 122 11.67 -10.55 10.93
C LEU A 122 11.69 -9.54 12.08
N PRO A 123 12.31 -9.87 13.22
CA PRO A 123 12.38 -8.93 14.33
C PRO A 123 13.03 -7.62 13.86
N ASP A 124 12.37 -6.52 14.20
CA ASP A 124 12.91 -5.15 14.21
C ASP A 124 13.34 -4.54 12.86
N ARG A 125 12.96 -5.13 11.72
CA ARG A 125 13.34 -4.62 10.38
C ARG A 125 12.23 -4.58 9.34
N MET A 126 10.97 -4.65 9.76
CA MET A 126 9.82 -4.58 8.85
C MET A 126 8.95 -3.35 9.12
N VAL A 127 8.85 -2.49 8.12
CA VAL A 127 7.94 -1.33 8.12
C VAL A 127 6.83 -1.55 7.11
N HIS A 128 5.62 -1.14 7.50
CA HIS A 128 4.46 -1.11 6.62
C HIS A 128 4.11 0.34 6.28
N SER A 129 4.36 0.74 5.03
CA SER A 129 3.86 2.00 4.49
C SER A 129 2.45 1.80 3.96
N ILE A 130 1.47 2.49 4.55
CA ILE A 130 0.06 2.41 4.17
C ILE A 130 -0.34 3.75 3.54
N VAL A 131 -0.77 3.69 2.29
CA VAL A 131 -1.32 4.83 1.57
C VAL A 131 -2.82 4.60 1.42
N ALA A 132 -3.62 5.53 1.93
CA ALA A 132 -5.06 5.54 1.80
C ALA A 132 -5.45 6.89 1.14
N PRO A 133 -5.95 6.89 -0.10
CA PRO A 133 -6.46 8.08 -0.75
C PRO A 133 -7.82 8.52 -0.17
#